data_AF-A0AAV5CAT6-F1
#
_entry.id   AF-A0AAV5CAT6-F1
#
_cell.length_a   1.000
_cell.length_b   1.000
_cell.length_c   1.000
_cell.angle_alpha   90.00
_cell.angle_beta   90.00
_cell.angle_gamma   90.00
#
_symmetry.space_group_name_H-M   'P 1'
#
loop_
_entity.id
_entity.type
_entity.pdbx_description
1 polymer ?
#
loop_
_entity_poly.entity_id
_entity_poly.type
_entity_poly.pdbx_seq_one_letter_code
_entity_poly.pdbx_strand_id
1 'polypeptide(L)' 'MEEGPLDATLFSNRSLCWLWKNEGDLALEDARQCKMMRPNWSKAWYREGAALSLLKVHGV' A
#
# COMPACT_ATOMS: atom_id res chain seq x y z
N MET A 1 -16.57 7.52 19.11
CA MET A 1 -16.12 6.64 18.02
C MET A 1 -15.42 7.55 17.04
N GLU A 2 -14.10 7.64 17.15
CA GLU A 2 -13.30 8.64 16.44
C GLU A 2 -12.97 8.09 15.04
N GLU A 3 -13.93 8.18 14.12
CA GLU A 3 -13.68 7.98 12.70
C GLU A 3 -13.02 9.25 12.15
N GLY A 4 -11.76 9.47 12.52
CA GLY A 4 -10.91 10.40 11.80
C GLY A 4 -10.79 9.92 10.35
N PRO A 5 -10.76 10.84 9.36
CA PRO A 5 -10.66 10.46 7.96
C PRO A 5 -9.47 9.52 7.78
N LEU A 6 -9.70 8.34 7.21
CA LEU A 6 -8.65 7.36 6.94
C LEU A 6 -7.55 8.03 6.12
N ASP A 7 -6.46 8.45 6.78
CA ASP A 7 -5.41 9.24 6.14
C ASP A 7 -4.59 8.35 5.19
N ALA A 8 -4.13 8.91 4.08
CA ALA A 8 -3.23 8.24 3.14
C ALA A 8 -2.01 7.63 3.85
N THR A 9 -1.56 8.27 4.95
CA THR A 9 -0.47 7.77 5.79
C THR A 9 -0.77 6.42 6.41
N LEU A 10 -2.00 6.19 6.88
CA LEU A 10 -2.43 4.92 7.46
C LEU A 10 -2.34 3.80 6.43
N PHE A 11 -2.90 4.02 5.23
CA PHE A 11 -2.82 3.04 4.16
C PHE A 11 -1.38 2.79 3.68
N SER A 12 -0.54 3.83 3.60
CA SER A 12 0.88 3.65 3.26
C SER A 12 1.64 2.80 4.28
N ASN A 13 1.34 2.95 5.56
CA ASN A 13 1.95 2.17 6.63
C ASN A 13 1.39 0.74 6.69
N ARG A 14 0.08 0.57 6.49
CA ARG A 14 -0.56 -0.74 6.44
C ARG A 14 -0.10 -1.56 5.24
N SER A 15 0.05 -0.93 4.07
CA SER A 15 0.69 -1.52 2.88
C SER A 15 2.10 -2.05 3.20
N LEU A 16 2.92 -1.31 3.95
CA LEU A 16 4.24 -1.77 4.37
C LEU A 16 4.16 -3.00 5.29
N CYS A 17 3.23 -3.02 6.25
CA CYS A 17 3.04 -4.18 7.12
C CYS A 17 2.68 -5.43 6.31
N TRP A 18 1.81 -5.29 5.29
CA TRP A 18 1.47 -6.39 4.39
C TRP A 18 2.65 -6.89 3.58
N LEU A 19 3.51 -5.98 3.08
CA LEU A 19 4.76 -6.36 2.41
C LEU A 19 5.65 -7.22 3.32
N TRP A 20 5.77 -6.88 4.60
CA TRP A 20 6.54 -7.68 5.57
C TRP A 20 5.89 -9.03 5.89
N LYS A 21 4.56 -9.10 5.82
CA LYS A 21 3.82 -10.36 5.96
C LYS A 21 3.78 -11.19 4.68
N ASN A 22 4.45 -10.73 3.62
CA ASN A 22 4.46 -11.39 2.32
C ASN A 22 3.07 -11.43 1.63
N GLU A 23 2.14 -10.57 2.07
CA GLU A 23 0.76 -10.49 1.58
C GLU A 23 0.67 -9.42 0.48
N GLY A 24 1.12 -9.77 -0.73
CA GLY A 24 1.25 -8.81 -1.84
C GLY A 24 -0.06 -8.17 -2.29
N ASP A 25 -1.17 -8.91 -2.27
CA ASP A 25 -2.47 -8.42 -2.73
C ASP A 25 -3.02 -7.34 -1.80
N LEU A 26 -2.97 -7.58 -0.50
CA LEU A 26 -3.37 -6.61 0.53
C LEU A 26 -2.45 -5.38 0.53
N ALA A 27 -1.15 -5.59 0.30
CA ALA A 27 -0.20 -4.49 0.16
C ALA A 27 -0.54 -3.59 -1.04
N LEU A 28 -0.99 -4.19 -2.15
CA LEU A 28 -1.34 -3.50 -3.37
C LEU A 28 -2.63 -2.68 -3.23
N GLU A 29 -3.65 -3.26 -2.58
CA GLU A 29 -4.92 -2.57 -2.33
C GLU A 29 -4.71 -1.31 -1.48
N ASP A 30 -3.98 -1.43 -0.38
CA ASP A 30 -3.66 -0.29 0.49
C ASP A 30 -2.79 0.77 -0.23
N ALA A 31 -1.83 0.33 -1.05
CA ALA A 31 -1.00 1.26 -1.82
C ALA A 31 -1.83 2.06 -2.84
N ARG A 32 -2.78 1.41 -3.53
CA ARG A 32 -3.70 2.08 -4.45
C ARG A 32 -4.59 3.08 -3.73
N GLN A 33 -5.07 2.73 -2.54
CA GLN A 33 -5.93 3.63 -1.79
C GLN A 33 -5.17 4.87 -1.27
N CYS A 34 -3.94 4.68 -0.81
CA CYS A 34 -3.02 5.78 -0.52
C CYS A 34 -2.80 6.69 -1.75
N LYS A 35 -2.58 6.08 -2.92
CA LYS A 35 -2.36 6.81 -4.18
C LYS A 35 -3.59 7.59 -4.64
N MET A 36 -4.80 7.03 -4.49
CA MET A 36 -6.05 7.70 -4.83
C MET A 36 -6.29 8.94 -3.95
N MET A 37 -5.94 8.87 -2.66
CA MET A 37 -6.10 10.01 -1.75
C MET A 37 -5.01 11.06 -1.91
N ARG A 38 -3.77 10.64 -2.22
CA ARG A 38 -2.62 11.55 -2.41
C ARG A 38 -1.82 11.16 -3.66
N PRO A 39 -2.31 11.49 -4.87
CA PRO A 39 -1.63 11.11 -6.12
C PRO A 39 -0.26 11.76 -6.26
N ASN A 40 -0.04 12.93 -5.64
CA ASN A 40 1.24 13.64 -5.66
C ASN A 40 2.26 13.09 -4.63
N TRP A 41 1.89 12.07 -3.85
CA TRP A 41 2.78 11.50 -2.85
C TRP A 41 3.62 10.37 -3.43
N SER A 42 4.91 10.65 -3.67
CA SER A 42 5.88 9.68 -4.22
C SER A 42 5.93 8.35 -3.44
N LYS A 43 5.71 8.39 -2.11
CA LYS A 43 5.69 7.18 -1.27
C LYS A 43 4.56 6.23 -1.63
N ALA A 44 3.39 6.74 -2.06
CA ALA A 44 2.27 5.90 -2.46
C ALA A 44 2.61 5.05 -3.70
N TRP A 45 3.21 5.68 -4.70
CA TRP A 45 3.68 5.01 -5.92
C TRP A 45 4.78 3.99 -5.62
N TYR A 46 5.71 4.33 -4.73
CA TYR A 46 6.74 3.38 -4.30
C TYR A 46 6.13 2.12 -3.64
N ARG A 47 5.12 2.29 -2.76
CA ARG A 47 4.42 1.17 -2.12
C ARG A 47 3.73 0.27 -3.14
N GLU A 48 3.07 0.85 -4.14
CA GLU A 48 2.42 0.09 -5.20
C GLU A 48 3.42 -0.73 -6.01
N GLY A 49 4.56 -0.11 -6.39
CA GLY A 49 5.65 -0.79 -7.08
C GLY A 49 6.26 -1.93 -6.26
N ALA A 50 6.45 -1.73 -4.96
CA ALA A 50 6.92 -2.77 -4.05
C ALA A 50 5.93 -3.94 -3.95
N ALA A 51 4.62 -3.66 -3.87
CA ALA A 51 3.58 -4.69 -3.84
C ALA A 51 3.51 -5.48 -5.14
N LEU A 52 3.57 -4.80 -6.30
CA LEU A 52 3.63 -5.46 -7.61
C LEU A 52 4.90 -6.30 -7.77
N SER A 53 6.05 -5.83 -7.25
CA SER A 53 7.29 -6.58 -7.29
C SER A 53 7.19 -7.86 -6.45
N LEU A 54 6.59 -7.76 -5.26
CA LEU A 54 6.35 -8.90 -4.38
C LEU A 54 5.45 -9.95 -5.05
N LEU A 55 4.35 -9.52 -5.67
CA LEU A 55 3.43 -10.39 -6.40
C LEU A 55 4.09 -11.07 -7.61
N LYS A 56 5.04 -10.40 -8.27
CA LYS A 56 5.83 -11.01 -9.35
C LYS A 56 6.86 -12.02 -8.84
N VAL A 57 7.47 -11.78 -7.68
CA VAL A 57 8.45 -12.69 -7.07
C VAL A 57 7.80 -13.99 -6.60
N HIS A 58 6.55 -13.94 -6.13
CA HIS A 58 5.78 -15.13 -5.75
C HIS A 58 4.91 -15.69 -6.90
N GLY A 59 5.04 -15.15 -8.10
CA GLY A 59 4.25 -15.51 -9.28
C GLY A 59 4.88 -16.58 -10.19
N VAL A 60 5.83 -17.37 -9.71
CA VAL A 60 6.46 -18.48 -10.46
C VAL A 60 6.47 -19.76 -9.63
#